data_AF-A0AA86MI52-F1
#
_entry.id   AF-A0AA86MI52-F1
#
_cell.length_a   1.000
_cell.length_b   1.000
_cell.length_c   1.000
_cell.angle_alpha   90.00
_cell.angle_beta   90.00
_cell.angle_gamma   90.00
#
_symmetry.space_group_name_H-M   'P 1'
#
loop_
_entity.id
_entity.type
_entity.pdbx_description
1 polymer ?
#
loop_
_entity_poly.entity_id
_entity_poly.type
_entity_poly.pdbx_seq_one_letter_code
_entity_poly.pdbx_strand_id
1 'polypeptide(L)'
;MQFGKYKREYCCPECGLIFFAETTVANETICPECNNDRTKKGLYACDCFGFVYAYDGIVKELEQCGKKLHYEKEHPLYKECEVEQ
;
A
#
# COMPACT_ATOMS: atom_id res chain seq x y z
N MET A 1 -12.10 15.69 20.51
CA MET A 1 -11.23 14.52 20.31
C MET A 1 -10.28 14.85 19.19
N GLN A 2 -9.03 15.20 19.50
CA GLN A 2 -8.01 15.47 18.50
C GLN A 2 -7.47 14.10 18.10
N PHE A 3 -7.99 13.52 17.02
CA PHE A 3 -7.42 12.31 16.46
C PHE A 3 -6.01 12.68 16.00
N GLY A 4 -4.99 12.17 16.68
CA GLY A 4 -3.61 12.35 16.27
C GLY A 4 -3.46 11.80 14.86
N LYS A 5 -2.83 12.58 13.96
CA LYS A 5 -2.42 12.08 12.66
C LYS A 5 -1.53 10.85 12.90
N TYR A 6 -1.85 9.72 12.28
CA TYR A 6 -1.01 8.54 12.35
C TYR A 6 -0.56 8.16 10.93
N LYS A 7 0.69 7.74 10.82
CA LYS A 7 1.26 7.22 9.58
C LYS A 7 0.90 5.74 9.49
N ARG A 8 0.27 5.34 8.39
CA ARG A 8 -0.10 3.95 8.12
C ARG A 8 0.32 3.57 6.71
N GLU A 9 0.73 2.32 6.53
CA GLU A 9 1.08 1.79 5.22
C GLU A 9 -0.17 1.28 4.48
N TYR A 10 -0.18 1.51 3.18
CA TYR A 10 -1.27 1.17 2.28
C TYR A 10 -0.73 0.47 1.04
N CYS A 11 -1.43 -0.58 0.64
CA CYS A 11 -1.18 -1.38 -0.54
C CYS A 11 -2.26 -1.07 -1.56
N CYS A 12 -1.83 -0.63 -2.74
CA CYS A 12 -2.70 -0.38 -3.86
C CYS A 12 -2.94 -1.66 -4.69
N PRO A 13 -4.17 -2.20 -4.74
CA PRO A 13 -4.50 -3.37 -5.55
C PRO A 13 -4.49 -3.09 -7.06
N GLU A 14 -4.52 -1.81 -7.46
CA GLU A 14 -4.61 -1.43 -8.86
C GLU A 14 -3.24 -1.35 -9.53
N CYS A 15 -2.23 -0.81 -8.86
CA CYS A 15 -0.87 -0.67 -9.40
C CYS A 15 0.18 -1.50 -8.67
N GLY A 16 -0.09 -1.93 -7.43
CA GLY A 16 0.86 -2.68 -6.62
C GLY A 16 1.79 -1.80 -5.78
N LEU A 17 1.56 -0.49 -5.74
CA LEU A 17 2.34 0.40 -4.90
C LEU A 17 2.04 0.18 -3.42
N ILE A 18 3.10 0.01 -2.63
CA ILE A 18 3.08 0.02 -1.17
C ILE A 18 3.69 1.34 -0.69
N PHE A 19 2.90 2.14 0.03
CA PHE A 19 3.31 3.48 0.44
C PHE A 19 2.79 3.82 1.83
N PHE A 20 3.45 4.75 2.50
CA PHE A 20 2.94 5.25 3.79
C PHE A 20 2.14 6.53 3.58
N ALA A 21 0.95 6.59 4.17
CA ALA A 21 0.15 7.80 4.21
C ALA A 21 -0.09 8.24 5.66
N GLU A 22 0.11 9.54 5.91
CA GLU A 22 -0.36 10.18 7.12
C GLU A 22 -1.85 10.45 6.99
N THR A 23 -2.65 9.84 7.86
CA THR A 23 -4.09 10.06 7.84
C THR A 23 -4.66 10.22 9.25
N THR A 24 -5.71 11.03 9.34
CA THR A 24 -6.59 11.11 10.51
C THR A 24 -7.74 10.10 10.42
N VAL A 25 -8.14 9.72 9.19
CA VAL A 25 -9.26 8.82 8.91
C VAL A 25 -8.89 7.95 7.71
N ALA A 26 -8.89 6.62 7.86
CA ALA A 26 -8.39 5.67 6.85
C ALA A 26 -9.05 5.74 5.44
N ASN A 27 -10.05 6.61 5.23
CA ASN A 27 -10.87 6.67 4.02
C ASN A 27 -10.52 7.80 3.04
N GLU A 28 -9.57 8.68 3.34
CA GLU A 28 -9.17 9.79 2.45
C GLU A 28 -7.82 9.55 1.74
N THR A 29 -7.19 8.40 1.98
CA THR A 29 -5.92 8.09 1.34
C THR A 29 -6.11 7.80 -0.15
N ILE A 30 -5.21 8.34 -0.97
CA ILE A 30 -5.19 8.16 -2.43
C ILE A 30 -3.81 7.61 -2.81
N CYS A 31 -3.76 6.63 -3.71
CA CYS A 31 -2.53 6.10 -4.24
C CYS A 31 -1.83 7.18 -5.08
N PRO A 32 -0.59 7.57 -4.75
CA PRO A 32 0.12 8.62 -5.49
C PRO A 32 0.50 8.20 -6.91
N GLU A 33 0.62 6.91 -7.19
CA GLU A 33 0.98 6.41 -8.53
C GLU A 33 -0.21 6.36 -9.50
N CYS A 34 -1.31 5.68 -9.14
CA CYS A 34 -2.44 5.48 -10.05
C CYS A 34 -3.70 6.29 -9.70
N ASN A 35 -3.63 7.13 -8.66
CA ASN A 35 -4.79 7.89 -8.16
C ASN A 35 -5.97 6.97 -7.77
N ASN A 36 -5.70 5.73 -7.34
CA ASN A 36 -6.69 4.82 -6.78
C ASN A 36 -7.06 5.25 -5.36
N ASP A 37 -8.34 5.20 -5.04
CA ASP A 37 -8.92 5.64 -3.78
C ASP A 37 -10.05 4.69 -3.35
N ARG A 38 -10.69 4.96 -2.21
CA ARG A 38 -11.79 4.15 -1.67
C ARG A 38 -12.93 3.89 -2.66
N THR A 39 -13.23 4.85 -3.54
CA THR A 39 -14.37 4.77 -4.47
C THR A 39 -14.10 3.95 -5.72
N LYS A 40 -12.82 3.68 -6.03
CA LYS A 40 -12.39 2.87 -7.18
C LYS A 40 -12.24 1.40 -6.78
N LYS A 41 -11.01 0.97 -6.47
CA LYS A 41 -10.72 -0.37 -5.93
C LYS A 41 -10.45 -0.39 -4.44
N GLY A 42 -10.34 0.79 -3.82
CA GLY A 42 -9.94 0.93 -2.44
C GLY A 42 -8.45 0.75 -2.24
N LEU A 43 -7.97 1.29 -1.12
CA LEU A 43 -6.62 1.04 -0.63
C LEU A 43 -6.73 0.14 0.57
N TYR A 44 -5.92 -0.91 0.59
CA TYR A 44 -5.87 -1.81 1.71
C TYR A 44 -4.76 -1.33 2.62
N ALA A 45 -5.08 -1.08 3.89
CA ALA A 45 -4.03 -0.86 4.87
C ALA A 45 -3.20 -2.14 4.98
N CYS A 46 -1.92 -2.07 4.60
CA CYS A 46 -0.97 -3.16 4.76
C CYS A 46 0.07 -2.75 5.78
N ASP A 47 0.67 -3.72 6.44
CA ASP A 47 1.80 -3.52 7.33
C ASP A 47 2.88 -4.46 6.82
N CYS A 48 3.95 -3.94 6.26
CA CYS A 48 5.08 -4.74 5.78
C CYS A 48 5.73 -5.57 6.89
N PHE A 49 5.45 -5.25 8.15
CA PHE A 49 5.89 -6.00 9.32
C PHE A 49 4.92 -7.11 9.75
N GLY A 50 3.72 -7.20 9.16
CA GLY A 50 2.70 -8.13 9.61
C GLY A 50 1.67 -8.42 8.53
N PHE A 51 1.86 -9.56 7.86
CA PHE A 51 0.85 -10.37 7.17
C PHE A 51 -0.57 -9.80 7.26
N VAL A 52 -0.91 -8.92 6.32
CA VAL A 52 -2.29 -8.44 6.21
C VAL A 52 -3.10 -9.48 5.46
N TYR A 53 -4.29 -9.77 5.99
CA TYR A 53 -5.28 -10.72 5.49
C TYR A 53 -5.66 -10.52 4.01
N ALA A 54 -5.42 -9.33 3.46
CA ALA A 54 -5.68 -8.97 2.06
C ALA A 54 -4.43 -9.01 1.15
N TYR A 55 -3.23 -9.22 1.68
CA TYR A 55 -1.99 -9.22 0.89
C TYR A 55 -2.03 -10.28 -0.21
N ASP A 56 -2.42 -11.52 0.12
CA ASP A 56 -2.53 -12.62 -0.85
C ASP A 56 -3.55 -12.32 -1.96
N GLY A 57 -4.67 -11.66 -1.61
CA GLY A 57 -5.69 -11.24 -2.56
C GLY A 57 -5.19 -10.16 -3.52
N ILE A 58 -4.48 -9.17 -2.98
CA ILE A 58 -3.85 -8.09 -3.77
C ILE A 58 -2.79 -8.66 -4.71
N VAL A 59 -1.92 -9.55 -4.22
CA VAL A 59 -0.90 -10.21 -5.04
C VAL A 59 -1.54 -10.97 -6.19
N LYS A 60 -2.58 -11.76 -5.93
CA LYS A 60 -3.32 -12.49 -6.98
C LYS A 60 -3.97 -11.55 -8.01
N GLU A 61 -4.60 -10.46 -7.58
CA GLU A 61 -5.17 -9.47 -8.50
C GLU A 61 -4.09 -8.81 -9.37
N LEU A 62 -2.94 -8.49 -8.79
CA LEU A 62 -1.81 -7.91 -9.50
C LEU A 62 -1.22 -8.90 -10.49
N GLU A 63 -1.02 -10.16 -10.11
CA GLU A 63 -0.56 -11.24 -10.99
C GLU A 63 -1.52 -11.45 -12.16
N GLN A 64 -2.84 -11.42 -11.93
CA GLN A 64 -3.85 -11.49 -12.99
C GLN A 64 -3.76 -10.29 -13.96
N CYS A 65 -3.36 -9.12 -13.47
CA CYS A 65 -3.13 -7.94 -14.28
C CYS A 65 -1.70 -7.84 -14.85
N GLY A 66 -0.83 -8.83 -14.58
CA GLY A 66 0.58 -8.80 -14.98
C GLY A 66 1.43 -7.72 -14.28
N LYS A 67 0.98 -7.22 -13.12
CA LYS A 67 1.64 -6.20 -12.30
C LYS A 67 2.32 -6.84 -11.09
N LYS A 68 3.35 -6.18 -10.56
CA LYS A 68 4.08 -6.63 -9.38
C LYS A 68 4.02 -5.57 -8.29
N LEU A 69 4.05 -6.03 -7.04
CA LEU A 69 4.19 -5.15 -5.89
C LEU A 69 5.53 -4.43 -5.96
N HIS A 70 5.50 -3.14 -5.61
CA HIS A 70 6.69 -2.32 -5.50
C HIS A 70 6.45 -1.25 -4.43
N TYR A 71 7.54 -0.76 -3.84
CA TYR A 71 7.48 0.16 -2.71
C TYR A 71 7.66 1.61 -3.18
N GLU A 72 7.05 2.55 -2.46
CA GLU A 72 7.35 3.98 -2.61
C GLU A 72 8.77 4.28 -2.13
N LYS A 73 9.43 5.28 -2.73
CA LYS A 73 10.82 5.66 -2.42
C LYS A 73 11.10 5.97 -0.95
N GLU A 74 10.07 6.41 -0.22
CA GLU A 74 10.15 6.75 1.22
C GLU A 74 9.91 5.56 2.14
N HIS A 75 9.58 4.39 1.57
CA HIS A 75 9.36 3.16 2.32
C HIS A 75 10.72 2.55 2.74
N PRO A 76 10.90 2.11 4.01
CA PRO A 76 12.15 1.49 4.47
C PRO A 76 12.51 0.24 3.63
N LEU A 77 11.51 -0.57 3.25
CA LEU A 77 11.71 -1.72 2.36
C LEU A 77 11.96 -1.37 0.89
N TYR A 78 11.85 -0.09 0.48
CA TYR A 78 12.24 0.32 -0.87
C TYR A 78 13.72 0.03 -1.15
N LYS A 79 14.56 0.16 -0.13
CA LYS A 79 16.00 -0.12 -0.21
C LYS A 79 16.37 -1.57 0.13
N GLU A 80 15.46 -2.31 0.76
CA GLU A 80 15.72 -3.70 1.17
C GLU A 80 15.50 -4.70 0.01
N CYS A 81 14.91 -4.27 -1.11
CA CYS A 81 14.89 -5.06 -2.35
C CYS A 81 16.24 -5.06 -3.12
N GLU A 82 17.33 -4.57 -2.50
CA GLU A 82 18.71 -4.76 -2.99
C GLU A 82 19.48 -5.87 -2.24
N VAL A 83 18.83 -6.65 -1.38
CA VAL A 83 19.48 -7.77 -0.65
C VAL A 83 18.45 -8.90 -0.54
N GLU A 84 18.67 -10.13 -0.96
CA GLU A 84 19.89 -10.95 -1.02
C GLU A 84 19.88 -11.85 -2.27
N GLN A 85 21.02 -11.94 -2.96
CA GLN A 85 21.36 -13.03 -3.90
C GLN A 85 21.97 -14.21 -3.15
#